data_AF-A0A6L3A1A2-F1
#
_entry.id   AF-A0A6L3A1A2-F1
#
_cell.length_a   1.000
_cell.length_b   1.000
_cell.length_c   1.000
_cell.angle_alpha   90.00
_cell.angle_beta   90.00
_cell.angle_gamma   90.00
#
_symmetry.space_group_name_H-M   'P 1'
#
loop_
_entity.id
_entity.type
_entity.pdbx_description
1 polymer ?
#
loop_
_entity_poly.entity_id
_entity_poly.type
_entity_poly.pdbx_seq_one_letter_code
_entity_poly.pdbx_strand_id
1 'polypeptide(L)'
;MSATSDGHDASSPTTPSIGAVGDGGTEGARISPVSHDVPVAEGAAAPGKAHKAHKLNFFILLLSPVTLLAAPRWTASRLAGERLGWMYAWHVFMSGLIFLASIFFTSTFDGNWNRGTGPWQAFNRELEGLILVRSLSAGEIGFITLVLGGWELGLIIAALVIMPWGAVRERLASSFRHALRTIYLFLPAPVVLLVLLGLLGYWIDAAVAARNFEFKGVPPKAPPMPASLLGTPGTEAEWAEFKTKADVYQREMQEYYAAHQAAWEAHYASLPLPVRYPDEARVTLVFLAIAFGVRTLLACAGVARPPSAPPRAPTCEFCGYNLTHLVEPRCPECGESAERALGECFHAGSPWEHREARGCVAAYLDTAILALTAPRKLGRQVRGASPSSQWRSFVGVSLLLTFVATVMGFIFAILVGADGDPFREACPEMVAALICFGIGCTLVGLAESLVAALLIGLLAGWQTRRNLLPASMQIAGYQSGYLVLWAVAGALWSTVIVRDLDRGSFFQTATHSLGQDRFVLGMLTWWFLNLIVVLVQLTLLWRGTRVAQHANR
;
A
#
# COMPACT_ATOMS: atom_id res chain seq x y z
N MET A 1 37.61 40.38 -26.80
CA MET A 1 37.23 39.14 -27.50
C MET A 1 35.75 38.92 -27.24
N SER A 2 34.84 39.46 -28.07
CA SER A 2 34.32 38.84 -29.31
C SER A 2 33.62 37.49 -29.00
N ALA A 3 32.35 37.23 -29.34
CA ALA A 3 31.41 37.91 -30.22
C ALA A 3 29.97 37.35 -30.00
N THR A 4 28.99 38.26 -30.04
CA THR A 4 27.66 38.20 -30.71
C THR A 4 27.17 36.90 -31.37
N SER A 5 25.86 36.61 -31.22
CA SER A 5 24.93 36.69 -32.36
C SER A 5 23.46 36.69 -31.94
N ASP A 6 22.77 37.77 -32.30
CA ASP A 6 21.32 37.92 -32.32
C ASP A 6 20.67 37.05 -33.42
N GLY A 7 19.37 36.79 -33.26
CA GLY A 7 18.50 36.23 -34.29
C GLY A 7 17.03 36.55 -33.99
N HIS A 8 16.55 37.66 -34.55
CA HIS A 8 15.13 38.01 -34.66
C HIS A 8 14.40 37.04 -35.59
N ASP A 9 13.12 36.77 -35.32
CA ASP A 9 12.11 36.71 -36.38
C ASP A 9 10.71 37.02 -35.87
N ALA A 10 9.99 37.80 -36.68
CA ALA A 10 8.64 38.28 -36.48
C ALA A 10 7.61 37.30 -37.09
N SER A 11 6.43 37.16 -36.49
CA SER A 11 5.24 36.69 -37.19
C SER A 11 3.94 37.21 -36.57
N SER A 12 2.99 37.40 -37.47
CA SER A 12 1.77 38.21 -37.44
C SER A 12 0.58 37.57 -36.70
N PRO A 13 -0.52 38.32 -36.45
CA PRO A 13 -1.68 37.83 -35.71
C PRO A 13 -2.72 37.17 -36.64
N THR A 14 -3.35 36.08 -36.17
CA THR A 14 -4.52 35.46 -36.80
C THR A 14 -5.71 35.43 -35.84
N THR A 15 -6.85 35.91 -36.33
CA THR A 15 -8.18 36.00 -35.72
C THR A 15 -8.88 34.63 -35.55
N PRO A 16 -9.82 34.49 -34.60
CA PRO A 16 -10.58 33.26 -34.39
C PRO A 16 -11.84 33.20 -35.26
N SER A 17 -12.12 32.04 -35.86
CA SER A 17 -13.39 31.73 -36.53
C SER A 17 -14.29 30.87 -35.65
N ILE A 18 -15.50 31.38 -35.41
CA ILE A 18 -16.66 30.73 -34.80
C ILE A 18 -17.28 29.74 -35.80
N GLY A 19 -17.71 28.56 -35.35
CA GLY A 19 -18.47 27.65 -36.20
C GLY A 19 -19.08 26.42 -35.51
N ALA A 20 -20.42 26.36 -35.58
CA ALA A 20 -21.29 25.19 -35.62
C ALA A 20 -21.73 24.50 -34.32
N VAL A 21 -22.93 24.93 -33.91
CA VAL A 21 -23.96 24.23 -33.14
C VAL A 21 -24.38 22.93 -33.83
N GLY A 22 -24.49 21.84 -33.06
CA GLY A 22 -25.09 20.58 -33.47
C GLY A 22 -26.17 20.16 -32.48
N ASP A 23 -27.42 20.36 -32.88
CA ASP A 23 -28.63 19.83 -32.23
C ASP A 23 -28.73 18.31 -32.42
N GLY A 24 -29.19 17.58 -31.40
CA GLY A 24 -29.38 16.14 -31.47
C GLY A 24 -30.19 15.54 -30.32
N GLY A 25 -31.52 15.58 -30.46
CA GLY A 25 -32.40 14.45 -30.16
C GLY A 25 -32.60 14.01 -28.71
N THR A 26 -33.63 14.55 -28.05
CA THR A 26 -34.27 13.94 -26.89
C THR A 26 -35.28 12.88 -27.34
N GLU A 27 -35.02 11.61 -27.04
CA GLU A 27 -36.00 10.52 -27.21
C GLU A 27 -36.26 9.85 -25.87
N GLY A 28 -37.51 9.93 -25.42
CA GLY A 28 -37.98 9.39 -24.14
C GLY A 28 -38.26 7.90 -24.21
N ALA A 29 -38.03 7.20 -23.11
CA ALA A 29 -38.52 5.84 -22.93
C ALA A 29 -39.10 5.64 -21.52
N ARG A 30 -40.33 5.15 -21.52
CA ARG A 30 -41.24 4.87 -20.41
C ARG A 30 -40.64 3.90 -19.39
N ILE A 31 -40.87 4.20 -18.11
CA ILE A 31 -40.73 3.27 -17.00
C ILE A 31 -42.08 2.55 -16.84
N SER A 32 -42.09 1.24 -17.10
CA SER A 32 -43.17 0.35 -16.68
C SER A 32 -42.73 -0.43 -15.45
N PRO A 33 -43.59 -0.62 -14.43
CA PRO A 33 -43.29 -1.46 -13.29
C PRO A 33 -43.56 -2.92 -13.66
N VAL A 34 -42.59 -3.81 -13.41
CA VAL A 34 -42.80 -5.25 -13.54
C VAL A 34 -42.74 -5.89 -12.16
N SER A 35 -43.83 -6.59 -11.88
CA SER A 35 -44.19 -7.31 -10.68
C SER A 35 -43.27 -8.51 -10.39
N HIS A 36 -43.23 -8.83 -9.10
CA HIS A 36 -42.77 -10.09 -8.54
C HIS A 36 -43.44 -11.29 -9.20
N ASP A 37 -42.65 -12.30 -9.57
CA ASP A 37 -42.96 -13.72 -9.40
C ASP A 37 -41.66 -14.54 -9.63
N VAL A 38 -41.22 -15.26 -8.61
CA VAL A 38 -40.06 -16.17 -8.68
C VAL A 38 -40.60 -17.61 -8.74
N PRO A 39 -40.58 -18.27 -9.92
CA PRO A 39 -40.80 -19.70 -9.99
C PRO A 39 -39.51 -20.45 -9.62
N VAL A 40 -39.64 -21.37 -8.67
CA VAL A 40 -38.65 -22.41 -8.40
C VAL A 40 -38.64 -23.34 -9.61
N ALA A 41 -37.52 -23.38 -10.33
CA ALA A 41 -37.33 -24.23 -11.50
C ALA A 41 -36.24 -25.29 -11.23
N GLU A 42 -36.67 -26.51 -10.96
CA GLU A 42 -35.93 -27.72 -11.29
C GLU A 42 -36.03 -27.94 -12.80
N GLY A 43 -34.89 -28.00 -13.51
CA GLY A 43 -34.92 -28.25 -14.95
C GLY A 43 -33.56 -28.15 -15.66
N ALA A 44 -33.17 -29.28 -16.24
CA ALA A 44 -32.07 -29.54 -17.17
C ALA A 44 -31.38 -28.33 -17.83
N ALA A 45 -30.06 -28.25 -17.69
CA ALA A 45 -29.22 -27.22 -18.30
C ALA A 45 -29.18 -27.36 -19.84
N ALA A 46 -29.88 -26.45 -20.53
CA ALA A 46 -29.77 -26.26 -21.97
C ALA A 46 -28.38 -25.69 -22.35
N PRO A 47 -27.74 -26.16 -23.44
CA PRO A 47 -26.38 -25.77 -23.85
C PRO A 47 -26.21 -24.30 -24.33
N GLY A 48 -27.26 -23.46 -24.28
CA GLY A 48 -27.20 -22.06 -24.73
C GLY A 48 -26.66 -21.03 -23.71
N LYS A 49 -26.62 -21.36 -22.41
CA LYS A 49 -26.20 -20.39 -21.36
C LYS A 49 -24.68 -20.23 -21.25
N ALA A 50 -23.90 -21.25 -21.63
CA ALA A 50 -22.44 -21.23 -21.52
C ALA A 50 -21.78 -20.19 -22.45
N HIS A 51 -22.32 -19.98 -23.65
CA HIS A 51 -21.73 -19.05 -24.62
C HIS A 51 -21.93 -17.56 -24.23
N LYS A 52 -23.09 -17.20 -23.65
CA LYS A 52 -23.33 -15.83 -23.15
C LYS A 52 -22.46 -15.48 -21.95
N ALA A 53 -22.15 -16.45 -21.09
CA ALA A 53 -21.24 -16.25 -19.96
C ALA A 53 -19.81 -15.89 -20.40
N HIS A 54 -19.31 -16.51 -21.46
CA HIS A 54 -17.96 -16.24 -21.98
C HIS A 54 -17.80 -14.82 -22.53
N LYS A 55 -18.79 -14.28 -23.26
CA LYS A 55 -18.72 -12.91 -23.80
C LYS A 55 -18.72 -11.87 -22.67
N LEU A 56 -19.55 -12.05 -21.64
CA LEU A 56 -19.61 -11.15 -20.49
C LEU A 56 -18.28 -11.14 -19.72
N ASN A 57 -17.64 -12.31 -19.54
CA ASN A 57 -16.36 -12.43 -18.86
C ASN A 57 -15.23 -11.71 -19.62
N PHE A 58 -15.25 -11.71 -20.96
CA PHE A 58 -14.26 -10.97 -21.76
C PHE A 58 -14.35 -9.45 -21.57
N PHE A 59 -15.56 -8.87 -21.58
CA PHE A 59 -15.75 -7.44 -21.31
C PHE A 59 -15.37 -7.05 -19.88
N ILE A 60 -15.69 -7.90 -18.90
CA ILE A 60 -15.27 -7.70 -17.50
C ILE A 60 -13.74 -7.79 -17.40
N LEU A 61 -13.09 -8.67 -18.14
CA LEU A 61 -11.62 -8.75 -18.20
C LEU A 61 -11.04 -7.43 -18.73
N LEU A 62 -11.57 -6.91 -19.83
CA LEU A 62 -11.10 -5.65 -20.44
C LEU A 62 -11.23 -4.45 -19.50
N LEU A 63 -12.34 -4.38 -18.75
CA LEU A 63 -12.59 -3.34 -17.74
C LEU A 63 -12.07 -3.71 -16.34
N SER A 64 -11.37 -4.83 -16.20
CA SER A 64 -10.92 -5.34 -14.90
C SER A 64 -10.03 -4.35 -14.13
N PRO A 65 -9.13 -3.56 -14.74
CA PRO A 65 -8.29 -2.66 -13.95
C PRO A 65 -9.10 -1.59 -13.20
N VAL A 66 -10.08 -0.98 -13.88
CA VAL A 66 -10.95 0.05 -13.29
C VAL A 66 -11.94 -0.58 -12.30
N THR A 67 -12.55 -1.71 -12.67
CA THR A 67 -13.52 -2.39 -11.81
C THR A 67 -12.87 -3.08 -10.61
N LEU A 68 -11.60 -3.46 -10.66
CA LEU A 68 -10.84 -3.97 -9.51
C LEU A 68 -10.57 -2.85 -8.49
N LEU A 69 -10.33 -1.63 -8.95
CA LEU A 69 -10.21 -0.47 -8.05
C LEU A 69 -11.58 -0.11 -7.46
N ALA A 70 -12.64 -0.10 -8.26
CA ALA A 70 -13.97 0.33 -7.82
C ALA A 70 -14.76 -0.75 -7.03
N ALA A 71 -14.64 -2.03 -7.42
CA ALA A 71 -15.46 -3.14 -6.94
C ALA A 71 -14.69 -4.49 -6.92
N PRO A 72 -13.56 -4.60 -6.19
CA PRO A 72 -12.64 -5.74 -6.26
C PRO A 72 -13.30 -7.10 -6.03
N ARG A 73 -14.16 -7.17 -5.00
CA ARG A 73 -14.88 -8.40 -4.64
C ARG A 73 -15.81 -8.87 -5.74
N TRP A 74 -16.49 -7.93 -6.41
CA TRP A 74 -17.41 -8.24 -7.49
C TRP A 74 -16.63 -8.81 -8.69
N THR A 75 -15.55 -8.15 -9.10
CA THR A 75 -14.72 -8.60 -10.22
C THR A 75 -14.08 -9.96 -9.94
N ALA A 76 -13.50 -10.15 -8.75
CA ALA A 76 -12.90 -11.42 -8.36
C ALA A 76 -13.94 -12.55 -8.26
N SER A 77 -15.17 -12.28 -7.78
CA SER A 77 -16.23 -13.29 -7.74
C SER A 77 -16.67 -13.76 -9.13
N ARG A 78 -16.70 -12.85 -10.11
CA ARG A 78 -17.06 -13.16 -11.50
C ARG A 78 -15.99 -13.99 -12.21
N LEU A 79 -14.73 -13.79 -11.84
CA LEU A 79 -13.58 -14.43 -12.48
C LEU A 79 -13.04 -15.65 -11.70
N ALA A 80 -13.63 -15.98 -10.55
CA ALA A 80 -13.18 -17.09 -9.70
C ALA A 80 -13.16 -18.46 -10.42
N GLY A 81 -14.03 -18.64 -11.41
CA GLY A 81 -14.15 -19.87 -12.21
C GLY A 81 -13.16 -19.98 -13.38
N GLU A 82 -12.44 -18.91 -13.71
CA GLU A 82 -11.58 -18.90 -14.90
C GLU A 82 -10.34 -19.79 -14.76
N ARG A 83 -9.83 -20.27 -15.90
CA ARG A 83 -8.65 -21.14 -15.93
C ARG A 83 -7.40 -20.33 -15.59
N LEU A 84 -6.49 -20.91 -14.82
CA LEU A 84 -5.23 -20.25 -14.41
C LEU A 84 -4.40 -19.80 -15.62
N GLY A 85 -4.33 -20.60 -16.69
CA GLY A 85 -3.60 -20.23 -17.91
C GLY A 85 -4.14 -18.97 -18.59
N TRP A 86 -5.45 -18.72 -18.55
CA TRP A 86 -6.04 -17.48 -19.07
C TRP A 86 -5.67 -16.27 -18.21
N MET A 87 -5.68 -16.43 -16.88
CA MET A 87 -5.24 -15.36 -15.97
C MET A 87 -3.75 -15.04 -16.16
N TYR A 88 -2.91 -16.06 -16.39
CA TYR A 88 -1.50 -15.86 -16.68
C TYR A 88 -1.26 -15.17 -18.03
N ALA A 89 -1.96 -15.59 -19.10
CA ALA A 89 -1.88 -14.92 -20.39
C ALA A 89 -2.31 -13.44 -20.31
N TRP A 90 -3.36 -13.17 -19.55
CA TRP A 90 -3.80 -11.80 -19.26
C TRP A 90 -2.76 -10.99 -18.49
N HIS A 91 -2.14 -11.60 -17.47
CA HIS A 91 -1.04 -11.02 -16.71
C HIS A 91 0.15 -10.65 -17.61
N VAL A 92 0.58 -11.55 -18.50
CA VAL A 92 1.69 -11.29 -19.43
C VAL A 92 1.32 -10.14 -20.40
N PHE A 93 0.12 -10.19 -20.96
CA PHE A 93 -0.38 -9.13 -21.84
C PHE A 93 -0.39 -7.76 -21.15
N MET A 94 -0.96 -7.70 -19.95
CA MET A 94 -1.00 -6.48 -19.16
C MET A 94 0.40 -6.02 -18.76
N SER A 95 1.27 -6.91 -18.32
CA SER A 95 2.67 -6.57 -18.00
C SER A 95 3.40 -5.95 -19.21
N GLY A 96 3.14 -6.43 -20.42
CA GLY A 96 3.64 -5.81 -21.65
C GLY A 96 3.11 -4.38 -21.86
N LEU A 97 1.80 -4.16 -21.69
CA LEU A 97 1.21 -2.82 -21.77
C LEU A 97 1.77 -1.87 -20.69
N ILE A 98 1.97 -2.39 -19.49
CA ILE A 98 2.54 -1.68 -18.34
C ILE A 98 3.95 -1.21 -18.68
N PHE A 99 4.78 -2.10 -19.23
CA PHE A 99 6.14 -1.78 -19.63
C PHE A 99 6.16 -0.67 -20.70
N LEU A 100 5.32 -0.78 -21.72
CA LEU A 100 5.18 0.24 -22.77
C LEU A 100 4.71 1.60 -22.22
N ALA A 101 3.71 1.59 -21.34
CA ALA A 101 3.24 2.80 -20.68
C ALA A 101 4.33 3.44 -19.81
N SER A 102 5.12 2.62 -19.11
CA SER A 102 6.23 3.12 -18.27
C SER A 102 7.30 3.80 -19.12
N ILE A 103 7.70 3.22 -20.26
CA ILE A 103 8.62 3.87 -21.22
C ILE A 103 8.03 5.19 -21.71
N PHE A 104 6.75 5.21 -22.07
CA PHE A 104 6.07 6.43 -22.49
C PHE A 104 6.14 7.51 -21.41
N PHE A 105 5.81 7.18 -20.16
CA PHE A 105 5.88 8.13 -19.06
C PHE A 105 7.32 8.58 -18.78
N THR A 106 8.29 7.68 -18.63
CA THR A 106 9.68 8.09 -18.37
C THR A 106 10.23 8.98 -19.49
N SER A 107 9.93 8.66 -20.75
CA SER A 107 10.34 9.49 -21.91
C SER A 107 9.70 10.88 -21.92
N THR A 108 8.51 11.03 -21.33
CA THR A 108 7.80 12.31 -21.24
C THR A 108 8.22 13.12 -20.01
N PHE A 109 8.66 12.45 -18.93
CA PHE A 109 9.08 13.08 -17.68
C PHE A 109 10.54 13.57 -17.64
N ASP A 110 11.44 13.02 -18.46
CA ASP A 110 12.89 13.30 -18.41
C ASP A 110 13.31 14.70 -18.91
N GLY A 111 12.47 15.72 -18.74
CA GLY A 111 12.80 17.13 -18.95
C GLY A 111 13.11 17.56 -20.39
N ASN A 112 13.09 16.63 -21.35
CA ASN A 112 13.33 16.93 -22.77
C ASN A 112 12.21 17.75 -23.45
N TRP A 113 11.14 18.08 -22.72
CA TRP A 113 10.11 19.01 -23.19
C TRP A 113 10.70 20.36 -23.61
N ASN A 114 11.75 20.82 -22.91
CA ASN A 114 12.44 22.07 -23.23
C ASN A 114 13.15 22.06 -24.59
N ARG A 115 13.29 20.91 -25.25
CA ARG A 115 13.93 20.79 -26.57
C ARG A 115 12.94 20.80 -27.74
N GLY A 116 11.65 21.07 -27.50
CA GLY A 116 10.62 21.15 -28.55
C GLY A 116 10.25 19.80 -29.18
N THR A 117 10.80 18.69 -28.69
CA THR A 117 10.38 17.35 -29.13
C THR A 117 9.07 16.99 -28.42
N GLY A 118 8.02 16.77 -29.20
CA GLY A 118 6.73 16.34 -28.66
C GLY A 118 6.85 14.98 -27.94
N PRO A 119 5.94 14.67 -27.00
CA PRO A 119 5.99 13.46 -26.16
C PRO A 119 6.03 12.17 -26.98
N TRP A 120 5.34 12.17 -28.12
CA TRP A 120 5.33 11.05 -29.06
C TRP A 120 6.70 10.82 -29.74
N GLN A 121 7.44 11.90 -30.05
CA GLN A 121 8.76 11.80 -30.67
C GLN A 121 9.82 11.31 -29.68
N ALA A 122 9.72 11.73 -28.41
CA ALA A 122 10.57 11.21 -27.34
C ALA A 122 10.31 9.71 -27.11
N PHE A 123 9.04 9.30 -27.01
CA PHE A 123 8.66 7.89 -26.88
C PHE A 123 9.14 7.05 -28.08
N ASN A 124 8.89 7.51 -29.31
CA ASN A 124 9.34 6.79 -30.51
C ASN A 124 10.86 6.65 -30.54
N ARG A 125 11.62 7.66 -30.12
CA ARG A 125 13.09 7.58 -30.05
C ARG A 125 13.56 6.53 -29.05
N GLU A 126 12.95 6.46 -27.87
CA GLU A 126 13.26 5.44 -26.86
C GLU A 126 12.86 4.04 -27.33
N LEU A 127 11.68 3.92 -27.96
CA LEU A 127 11.18 2.66 -28.49
C LEU A 127 12.02 2.18 -29.68
N GLU A 128 12.42 3.08 -30.58
CA GLU A 128 13.38 2.81 -31.64
C GLU A 128 14.73 2.43 -31.05
N GLY A 129 15.19 3.10 -29.99
CA GLY A 129 16.38 2.71 -29.24
C GLY A 129 16.31 1.27 -28.73
N LEU A 130 15.15 0.84 -28.22
CA LEU A 130 14.86 -0.52 -27.73
C LEU A 130 14.70 -1.57 -28.85
N ILE A 131 14.07 -1.21 -29.97
CA ILE A 131 13.81 -2.11 -31.11
C ILE A 131 15.05 -2.23 -31.99
N LEU A 132 15.79 -1.14 -32.21
CA LEU A 132 17.03 -1.08 -32.98
C LEU A 132 18.26 -1.43 -32.15
N VAL A 133 18.11 -2.00 -30.94
CA VAL A 133 19.22 -2.59 -30.22
C VAL A 133 19.83 -3.70 -31.09
N ARG A 134 20.90 -3.32 -31.80
CA ARG A 134 22.04 -4.16 -32.17
C ARG A 134 22.18 -5.25 -31.11
N SER A 135 22.13 -6.52 -31.52
CA SER A 135 22.50 -7.71 -30.73
C SER A 135 22.70 -7.41 -29.24
N LEU A 136 21.61 -7.47 -28.44
CA LEU A 136 21.69 -7.33 -26.98
C LEU A 136 22.91 -8.10 -26.49
N SER A 137 23.80 -7.42 -25.78
CA SER A 137 24.95 -8.07 -25.18
C SER A 137 24.47 -9.17 -24.23
N ALA A 138 25.27 -10.21 -24.03
CA ALA A 138 24.94 -11.27 -23.08
C ALA A 138 24.64 -10.72 -21.67
N GLY A 139 25.28 -9.60 -21.29
CA GLY A 139 25.01 -8.89 -20.04
C GLY A 139 23.62 -8.28 -19.96
N GLU A 140 23.15 -7.63 -21.03
CA GLU A 140 21.79 -7.04 -21.09
C GLU A 140 20.71 -8.12 -21.06
N ILE A 141 20.91 -9.23 -21.79
CA ILE A 141 20.01 -10.39 -21.75
C ILE A 141 19.96 -10.97 -20.33
N GLY A 142 21.12 -11.12 -19.68
CA GLY A 142 21.21 -11.58 -18.30
C GLY A 142 20.47 -10.67 -17.33
N PHE A 143 20.61 -9.35 -17.48
CA PHE A 143 19.90 -8.36 -16.67
C PHE A 143 18.39 -8.42 -16.87
N ILE A 144 17.90 -8.44 -18.11
CA ILE A 144 16.46 -8.54 -18.42
C ILE A 144 15.88 -9.84 -17.84
N THR A 145 16.60 -10.95 -18.00
CA THR A 145 16.20 -12.26 -17.45
C THR A 145 16.11 -12.22 -15.92
N LEU A 146 17.08 -11.57 -15.27
CA LEU A 146 17.09 -11.39 -13.82
C LEU A 146 15.92 -10.54 -13.35
N VAL A 147 15.61 -9.44 -14.04
CA VAL A 147 14.49 -8.55 -13.70
C VAL A 147 13.14 -9.25 -13.90
N LEU A 148 12.91 -9.87 -15.05
CA LEU A 148 11.67 -10.60 -15.34
C LEU A 148 11.51 -11.82 -14.44
N GLY A 149 12.59 -12.59 -14.24
CA GLY A 149 12.60 -13.74 -13.34
C GLY A 149 12.36 -13.33 -11.88
N GLY A 150 12.98 -12.23 -11.44
CA GLY A 150 12.77 -11.64 -10.12
C GLY A 150 11.34 -11.15 -9.92
N TRP A 151 10.73 -10.54 -10.95
CA TRP A 151 9.34 -10.10 -10.94
C TRP A 151 8.38 -11.28 -10.78
N GLU A 152 8.49 -12.31 -11.61
CA GLU A 152 7.64 -13.51 -11.52
C GLU A 152 7.83 -14.24 -10.19
N LEU A 153 9.07 -14.36 -9.71
CA LEU A 153 9.35 -14.90 -8.39
C LEU A 153 8.67 -14.07 -7.29
N GLY A 154 8.72 -12.74 -7.40
CA GLY A 154 8.02 -11.83 -6.50
C GLY A 154 6.51 -12.06 -6.48
N LEU A 155 5.88 -12.27 -7.63
CA LEU A 155 4.45 -12.59 -7.72
C LEU A 155 4.10 -13.94 -7.10
N ILE A 156 4.96 -14.95 -7.28
CA ILE A 156 4.82 -16.25 -6.65
C ILE A 156 4.94 -16.14 -5.13
N ILE A 157 5.93 -15.38 -4.63
CA ILE A 157 6.11 -15.12 -3.20
C ILE A 157 4.89 -14.38 -2.64
N ALA A 158 4.41 -13.34 -3.33
CA ALA A 158 3.20 -12.64 -2.94
C ALA A 158 1.99 -13.59 -2.89
N ALA A 159 1.89 -14.54 -3.83
CA ALA A 159 0.79 -15.53 -3.85
C ALA A 159 0.85 -16.42 -2.62
N LEU A 160 2.05 -16.87 -2.25
CA LEU A 160 2.26 -17.63 -1.02
C LEU A 160 1.86 -16.82 0.21
N VAL A 161 2.29 -15.56 0.30
CA VAL A 161 2.00 -14.69 1.45
C VAL A 161 0.51 -14.40 1.60
N ILE A 162 -0.24 -14.16 0.52
CA ILE A 162 -1.69 -13.88 0.61
C ILE A 162 -2.55 -15.14 0.70
N MET A 163 -2.01 -16.31 0.35
CA MET A 163 -2.76 -17.57 0.34
C MET A 163 -3.53 -17.84 1.64
N PRO A 164 -2.99 -17.63 2.86
CA PRO A 164 -3.73 -17.85 4.10
C PRO A 164 -4.98 -16.96 4.22
N TRP A 165 -4.94 -15.74 3.69
CA TRP A 165 -6.05 -14.78 3.74
C TRP A 165 -7.30 -15.27 3.03
N GLY A 166 -7.12 -15.94 1.90
CA GLY A 166 -8.18 -16.49 1.07
C GLY A 166 -8.47 -17.96 1.29
N ALA A 167 -7.64 -18.68 2.05
CA ALA A 167 -7.73 -20.13 2.20
C ALA A 167 -9.09 -20.56 2.76
N VAL A 168 -9.60 -21.70 2.27
CA VAL A 168 -10.80 -22.38 2.78
C VAL A 168 -10.50 -23.86 3.04
N ARG A 169 -11.49 -24.65 3.45
CA ARG A 169 -11.37 -26.11 3.65
C ARG A 169 -11.18 -26.85 2.31
N GLU A 170 -10.00 -26.73 1.71
CA GLU A 170 -9.62 -27.37 0.43
C GLU A 170 -8.17 -27.87 0.47
N ARG A 171 -7.71 -28.55 -0.59
CA ARG A 171 -6.30 -28.95 -0.71
C ARG A 171 -5.39 -27.72 -0.82
N LEU A 172 -4.20 -27.79 -0.24
CA LEU A 172 -3.20 -26.71 -0.28
C LEU A 172 -2.91 -26.20 -1.70
N ALA A 173 -2.76 -27.11 -2.66
CA ALA A 173 -2.56 -26.77 -4.08
C ALA A 173 -3.74 -26.00 -4.70
N SER A 174 -4.96 -26.16 -4.19
CA SER A 174 -6.12 -25.37 -4.63
C SER A 174 -6.08 -23.96 -4.05
N SER A 175 -5.68 -23.81 -2.78
CA SER A 175 -5.49 -22.48 -2.16
C SER A 175 -4.39 -21.69 -2.87
N PHE A 176 -3.26 -22.34 -3.18
CA PHE A 176 -2.17 -21.71 -3.91
C PHE A 176 -2.58 -21.30 -5.33
N ARG A 177 -3.24 -22.18 -6.09
CA ARG A 177 -3.76 -21.85 -7.43
C ARG A 177 -4.74 -20.68 -7.39
N HIS A 178 -5.58 -20.61 -6.35
CA HIS A 178 -6.49 -19.48 -6.19
C HIS A 178 -5.73 -18.18 -5.89
N ALA A 179 -4.75 -18.20 -4.98
CA ALA A 179 -3.92 -17.04 -4.68
C ALA A 179 -3.18 -16.52 -5.93
N LEU A 180 -2.59 -17.43 -6.73
CA LEU A 180 -1.95 -17.08 -8.01
C LEU A 180 -2.93 -16.43 -8.99
N ARG A 181 -4.13 -17.01 -9.17
CA ARG A 181 -5.17 -16.39 -10.03
C ARG A 181 -5.51 -14.99 -9.56
N THR A 182 -5.65 -14.81 -8.26
CA THR A 182 -5.98 -13.51 -7.67
C THR A 182 -4.88 -12.48 -7.94
N ILE A 183 -3.60 -12.85 -7.82
CA ILE A 183 -2.49 -11.94 -8.10
C ILE A 183 -2.41 -11.59 -9.58
N TYR A 184 -2.48 -12.58 -10.46
CA TYR A 184 -2.45 -12.33 -11.91
C TYR A 184 -3.63 -11.49 -12.37
N LEU A 185 -4.81 -11.68 -11.76
CA LEU A 185 -5.96 -10.82 -12.01
C LEU A 185 -5.76 -9.41 -11.45
N PHE A 186 -5.12 -9.27 -10.29
CA PHE A 186 -4.99 -7.99 -9.59
C PHE A 186 -3.92 -7.08 -10.20
N LEU A 187 -2.86 -7.63 -10.80
CA LEU A 187 -1.69 -6.86 -11.26
C LEU A 187 -1.98 -5.63 -12.15
N PRO A 188 -3.00 -5.63 -13.03
CA PRO A 188 -3.34 -4.44 -13.81
C PRO A 188 -3.79 -3.25 -12.96
N ALA A 189 -4.36 -3.49 -11.77
CA ALA A 189 -4.91 -2.44 -10.91
C ALA A 189 -3.82 -1.54 -10.28
N PRO A 190 -2.73 -2.07 -9.68
CA PRO A 190 -1.58 -1.26 -9.29
C PRO A 190 -1.04 -0.39 -10.40
N VAL A 191 -1.10 -0.83 -11.67
CA VAL A 191 -0.56 0.01 -12.75
C VAL A 191 -1.49 1.12 -13.16
N VAL A 192 -2.79 0.88 -13.27
CA VAL A 192 -3.73 2.00 -13.43
C VAL A 192 -3.54 3.01 -12.30
N LEU A 193 -3.34 2.53 -11.08
CA LEU A 193 -3.05 3.39 -9.93
C LEU A 193 -1.72 4.15 -10.09
N LEU A 194 -0.63 3.51 -10.51
CA LEU A 194 0.67 4.15 -10.77
C LEU A 194 0.58 5.19 -11.90
N VAL A 195 -0.17 4.91 -12.97
CA VAL A 195 -0.41 5.85 -14.06
C VAL A 195 -1.19 7.07 -13.55
N LEU A 196 -2.27 6.85 -12.79
CA LEU A 196 -3.03 7.94 -12.18
C LEU A 196 -2.19 8.78 -11.22
N LEU A 197 -1.32 8.13 -10.43
CA LEU A 197 -0.38 8.82 -9.56
C LEU A 197 0.68 9.60 -10.32
N GLY A 198 1.21 9.05 -11.42
CA GLY A 198 2.16 9.73 -12.29
C GLY A 198 1.54 10.97 -12.94
N LEU A 199 0.32 10.84 -13.46
CA LEU A 199 -0.45 11.98 -13.98
C LEU A 199 -0.71 13.03 -12.90
N LEU A 200 -1.05 12.61 -11.68
CA LEU A 200 -1.26 13.54 -10.56
C LEU A 200 0.05 14.25 -10.17
N GLY A 201 1.17 13.53 -10.11
CA GLY A 201 2.50 14.11 -9.91
C GLY A 201 2.86 15.12 -10.99
N TYR A 202 2.60 14.80 -12.25
CA TYR A 202 2.76 15.72 -13.37
C TYR A 202 1.93 17.00 -13.19
N TRP A 203 0.66 16.87 -12.81
CA TRP A 203 -0.20 18.02 -12.55
C TRP A 203 0.32 18.90 -11.41
N ILE A 204 0.90 18.28 -10.37
CA ILE A 204 1.56 19.00 -9.28
C ILE A 204 2.77 19.77 -9.82
N ASP A 205 3.66 19.13 -10.57
CA ASP A 205 4.87 19.77 -11.12
C ASP A 205 4.53 20.90 -12.10
N ALA A 206 3.52 20.71 -12.95
CA ALA A 206 3.01 21.74 -13.86
C ALA A 206 2.43 22.93 -13.08
N ALA A 207 1.69 22.68 -12.00
CA ALA A 207 1.17 23.72 -11.12
C ALA A 207 2.30 24.48 -10.41
N VAL A 208 3.34 23.77 -9.92
CA VAL A 208 4.55 24.38 -9.33
C VAL A 208 5.23 25.29 -10.36
N ALA A 209 5.46 24.80 -11.58
CA ALA A 209 6.11 25.57 -12.64
C ALA A 209 5.30 26.82 -13.02
N ALA A 210 3.98 26.69 -13.19
CA ALA A 210 3.09 27.81 -13.52
C ALA A 210 3.09 28.89 -12.41
N ARG A 211 3.07 28.47 -11.14
CA ARG A 211 3.07 29.42 -10.00
C ARG A 211 4.43 30.08 -9.78
N ASN A 212 5.52 29.33 -9.94
CA ASN A 212 6.86 29.91 -9.92
C ASN A 212 7.05 30.93 -11.06
N PHE A 213 6.37 30.75 -12.18
CA PHE A 213 6.35 31.74 -13.26
C PHE A 213 5.57 33.00 -12.89
N GLU A 214 4.42 32.88 -12.20
CA GLU A 214 3.65 34.03 -11.71
C GLU A 214 4.45 34.88 -10.70
N PHE A 215 5.22 34.26 -9.80
CA PHE A 215 6.04 35.00 -8.84
C PHE A 215 7.11 35.87 -9.53
N LYS A 216 7.64 35.45 -10.68
CA LYS A 216 8.62 36.25 -11.45
C LYS A 216 8.07 37.61 -11.89
N GLY A 217 6.75 37.81 -11.89
CA GLY A 217 6.10 39.09 -12.18
C GLY A 217 5.99 40.06 -11.00
N VAL A 218 6.35 39.63 -9.77
CA VAL A 218 6.10 40.38 -8.53
C VAL A 218 7.37 40.88 -7.78
N PRO A 219 8.63 40.58 -8.14
CA PRO A 219 9.73 41.02 -7.29
C PRO A 219 9.83 42.55 -7.31
N PRO A 220 10.23 43.19 -6.19
CA PRO A 220 10.60 44.60 -6.21
C PRO A 220 11.63 44.83 -7.33
N LYS A 221 11.69 46.05 -7.88
CA LYS A 221 12.77 46.40 -8.79
C LYS A 221 14.07 46.44 -7.98
N ALA A 222 15.07 45.67 -8.40
CA ALA A 222 16.39 45.74 -7.79
C ALA A 222 16.92 47.18 -7.87
N PRO A 223 17.55 47.71 -6.80
CA PRO A 223 18.16 49.03 -6.86
C PRO A 223 19.23 49.03 -7.97
N PRO A 224 19.24 50.03 -8.86
CA PRO A 224 20.23 50.09 -9.93
C PRO A 224 21.63 50.29 -9.33
N MET A 225 22.62 49.56 -9.82
CA MET A 225 24.01 49.76 -9.40
C MET A 225 24.44 51.20 -9.74
N PRO A 226 24.90 52.01 -8.75
CA PRO A 226 25.37 53.36 -9.02
C PRO A 226 26.52 53.35 -10.03
N ALA A 227 26.46 54.21 -11.06
CA ALA A 227 27.48 54.26 -12.11
C ALA A 227 28.91 54.51 -11.56
N SER A 228 29.02 55.19 -10.41
CA SER A 228 30.29 55.42 -9.71
C SER A 228 30.94 54.15 -9.14
N LEU A 229 30.20 53.05 -8.98
CA LEU A 229 30.75 51.77 -8.55
C LEU A 229 31.35 50.94 -9.71
N LEU A 230 31.15 51.37 -10.96
CA LEU A 230 31.68 50.68 -12.15
C LEU A 230 33.12 51.09 -12.50
N GLY A 231 33.63 52.19 -11.92
CA GLY A 231 34.98 52.71 -12.16
C GLY A 231 35.94 52.43 -11.00
N THR A 232 37.24 52.45 -11.29
CA THR A 232 38.29 52.42 -10.25
C THR A 232 38.56 53.85 -9.77
N PRO A 233 38.42 54.17 -8.47
CA PRO A 233 38.71 55.50 -7.96
C PRO A 233 40.19 55.85 -8.15
N GLY A 234 40.48 57.02 -8.70
CA GLY A 234 41.83 57.52 -9.00
C GLY A 234 42.43 58.36 -7.87
N THR A 235 41.62 58.92 -6.96
CA THR A 235 42.08 59.74 -5.82
C THR A 235 41.56 59.24 -4.47
N GLU A 236 42.21 59.64 -3.36
CA GLU A 236 41.78 59.27 -2.00
C GLU A 236 40.37 59.81 -1.66
N ALA A 237 40.04 61.00 -2.15
CA ALA A 237 38.69 61.56 -2.00
C ALA A 237 37.64 60.75 -2.76
N GLU A 238 37.95 60.33 -4.00
CA GLU A 238 37.10 59.42 -4.78
C GLU A 238 36.95 58.05 -4.10
N TRP A 239 37.99 57.56 -3.43
CA TRP A 239 37.91 56.33 -2.63
C TRP A 239 36.97 56.45 -1.43
N ALA A 240 36.98 57.58 -0.74
CA ALA A 240 36.04 57.84 0.36
C ALA A 240 34.58 57.95 -0.13
N GLU A 241 34.37 58.63 -1.25
CA GLU A 241 33.06 58.72 -1.91
C GLU A 241 32.59 57.34 -2.41
N PHE A 242 33.48 56.56 -3.02
CA PHE A 242 33.21 55.20 -3.47
C PHE A 242 32.73 54.30 -2.31
N LYS A 243 33.46 54.29 -1.19
CA LYS A 243 33.07 53.49 0.00
C LYS A 243 31.69 53.88 0.51
N THR A 244 31.42 55.17 0.64
CA THR A 244 30.12 55.66 1.10
C THR A 244 28.98 55.22 0.19
N LYS A 245 29.17 55.30 -1.14
CA LYS A 245 28.16 54.85 -2.12
C LYS A 245 28.02 53.33 -2.15
N ALA A 246 29.11 52.59 -1.95
CA ALA A 246 29.10 51.14 -1.84
C ALA A 246 28.30 50.70 -0.60
N ASP A 247 28.49 51.35 0.55
CA ASP A 247 27.78 51.05 1.80
C ASP A 247 26.27 51.36 1.69
N VAL A 248 25.90 52.44 1.00
CA VAL A 248 24.49 52.76 0.70
C VAL A 248 23.89 51.68 -0.20
N TYR A 249 24.56 51.35 -1.31
CA TYR A 249 24.08 50.33 -2.25
C TYR A 249 23.96 48.95 -1.59
N GLN A 250 24.92 48.58 -0.72
CA GLN A 250 24.87 47.30 0.00
C GLN A 250 23.67 47.23 0.96
N ARG A 251 23.34 48.32 1.66
CA ARG A 251 22.14 48.39 2.50
C ARG A 251 20.86 48.29 1.68
N GLU A 252 20.77 49.03 0.58
CA GLU A 252 19.63 48.95 -0.35
C GLU A 252 19.46 47.54 -0.92
N MET A 253 20.56 46.86 -1.26
CA MET A 253 20.54 45.46 -1.69
C MET A 253 20.10 44.50 -0.59
N GLN A 254 20.53 44.71 0.66
CA GLN A 254 20.08 43.90 1.80
C GLN A 254 18.59 44.08 2.07
N GLU A 255 18.10 45.33 2.06
CA GLU A 255 16.67 45.64 2.20
C GLU A 255 15.86 45.03 1.05
N TYR A 256 16.39 45.10 -0.18
CA TYR A 256 15.83 44.46 -1.36
C TYR A 256 15.70 42.94 -1.17
N TYR A 257 16.78 42.25 -0.75
CA TYR A 257 16.75 40.80 -0.54
C TYR A 257 15.82 40.41 0.61
N ALA A 258 15.77 41.19 1.70
CA ALA A 258 14.85 40.95 2.81
C ALA A 258 13.39 41.11 2.37
N ALA A 259 13.07 42.17 1.62
CA ALA A 259 11.73 42.39 1.07
C ALA A 259 11.35 41.31 0.03
N HIS A 260 12.29 40.92 -0.82
CA HIS A 260 12.11 39.84 -1.78
C HIS A 260 11.86 38.50 -1.08
N GLN A 261 12.63 38.18 -0.05
CA GLN A 261 12.48 36.97 0.75
C GLN A 261 11.13 36.96 1.48
N ALA A 262 10.72 38.07 2.11
CA ALA A 262 9.42 38.18 2.75
C ALA A 262 8.25 38.05 1.75
N ALA A 263 8.38 38.64 0.56
CA ALA A 263 7.41 38.49 -0.51
C ALA A 263 7.34 37.04 -1.04
N TRP A 264 8.50 36.39 -1.18
CA TRP A 264 8.59 34.98 -1.55
C TRP A 264 7.94 34.09 -0.49
N GLU A 265 8.24 34.29 0.79
CA GLU A 265 7.64 33.55 1.89
C GLU A 265 6.13 33.75 1.95
N ALA A 266 5.63 34.97 1.77
CA ALA A 266 4.20 35.25 1.70
C ALA A 266 3.54 34.58 0.49
N HIS A 267 4.18 34.62 -0.68
CA HIS A 267 3.70 33.94 -1.88
C HIS A 267 3.70 32.43 -1.70
N TYR A 268 4.81 31.85 -1.26
CA TYR A 268 4.96 30.43 -0.97
C TYR A 268 3.94 29.97 0.08
N ALA A 269 3.70 30.76 1.14
CA ALA A 269 2.68 30.54 2.15
C ALA A 269 1.24 30.63 1.64
N SER A 270 1.01 31.24 0.47
CA SER A 270 -0.29 31.26 -0.21
C SER A 270 -0.51 30.06 -1.13
N LEU A 271 0.54 29.33 -1.51
CA LEU A 271 0.42 28.16 -2.40
C LEU A 271 -0.29 26.99 -1.70
N PRO A 272 -1.11 26.19 -2.41
CA PRO A 272 -1.66 24.95 -1.88
C PRO A 272 -0.57 23.97 -1.40
N LEU A 273 -0.85 23.20 -0.35
CA LEU A 273 0.12 22.28 0.25
C LEU A 273 0.82 21.33 -0.75
N PRO A 274 0.12 20.67 -1.71
CA PRO A 274 0.78 19.77 -2.65
C PRO A 274 1.74 20.47 -3.62
N VAL A 275 1.52 21.77 -3.87
CA VAL A 275 2.40 22.60 -4.72
C VAL A 275 3.59 23.10 -3.90
N ARG A 276 3.36 23.39 -2.62
CA ARG A 276 4.41 23.82 -1.70
C ARG A 276 5.43 22.71 -1.41
N TYR A 277 4.93 21.48 -1.25
CA TYR A 277 5.69 20.29 -0.84
C TYR A 277 5.45 19.13 -1.82
N PRO A 278 5.94 19.25 -3.07
CA PRO A 278 5.62 18.32 -4.13
C PRO A 278 6.24 16.93 -3.91
N ASP A 279 7.43 16.85 -3.29
CA ASP A 279 8.09 15.58 -2.99
C ASP A 279 7.32 14.80 -1.91
N GLU A 280 6.92 15.49 -0.84
CA GLU A 280 6.16 14.97 0.29
C GLU A 280 4.79 14.45 -0.14
N ALA A 281 4.11 15.24 -1.00
CA ALA A 281 2.84 14.87 -1.58
C ALA A 281 2.98 13.60 -2.43
N ARG A 282 4.02 13.52 -3.28
CA ARG A 282 4.30 12.33 -4.11
C ARG A 282 4.56 11.10 -3.25
N VAL A 283 5.43 11.20 -2.24
CA VAL A 283 5.72 10.08 -1.34
C VAL A 283 4.45 9.63 -0.61
N THR A 284 3.66 10.56 -0.06
CA THR A 284 2.41 10.23 0.63
C THR A 284 1.41 9.53 -0.29
N LEU A 285 1.26 10.01 -1.51
CA LEU A 285 0.40 9.39 -2.53
C LEU A 285 0.84 7.97 -2.88
N VAL A 286 2.15 7.71 -2.98
CA VAL A 286 2.69 6.36 -3.20
C VAL A 286 2.33 5.43 -2.05
N PHE A 287 2.51 5.84 -0.79
CA PHE A 287 2.14 5.02 0.37
C PHE A 287 0.63 4.73 0.42
N LEU A 288 -0.21 5.74 0.15
CA LEU A 288 -1.66 5.56 0.06
C LEU A 288 -2.05 4.59 -1.06
N ALA A 289 -1.39 4.67 -2.22
CA ALA A 289 -1.62 3.76 -3.32
C ALA A 289 -1.21 2.32 -2.99
N ILE A 290 -0.07 2.12 -2.33
CA ILE A 290 0.34 0.79 -1.85
C ILE A 290 -0.70 0.25 -0.87
N ALA A 291 -1.12 1.04 0.12
CA ALA A 291 -2.11 0.63 1.10
C ALA A 291 -3.46 0.27 0.44
N PHE A 292 -3.89 1.09 -0.51
CA PHE A 292 -5.08 0.81 -1.32
C PHE A 292 -4.93 -0.47 -2.13
N GLY A 293 -3.78 -0.67 -2.77
CA GLY A 293 -3.47 -1.86 -3.56
C GLY A 293 -3.50 -3.13 -2.72
N VAL A 294 -2.84 -3.12 -1.55
CA VAL A 294 -2.85 -4.25 -0.61
C VAL A 294 -4.27 -4.55 -0.13
N ARG A 295 -5.04 -3.53 0.27
CA ARG A 295 -6.46 -3.71 0.66
C ARG A 295 -7.27 -4.37 -0.45
N THR A 296 -7.09 -3.91 -1.68
CA THR A 296 -7.82 -4.40 -2.86
C THR A 296 -7.45 -5.86 -3.16
N LEU A 297 -6.15 -6.19 -3.13
CA LEU A 297 -5.65 -7.55 -3.29
C LEU A 297 -6.23 -8.49 -2.23
N LEU A 298 -6.21 -8.09 -0.96
CA LEU A 298 -6.79 -8.88 0.14
C LEU A 298 -8.31 -8.99 0.03
N ALA A 299 -9.01 -7.97 -0.49
CA ALA A 299 -10.43 -8.05 -0.76
C ALA A 299 -10.75 -9.09 -1.84
N CYS A 300 -9.95 -9.16 -2.92
CA CYS A 300 -10.07 -10.16 -3.97
C CYS A 300 -9.73 -11.57 -3.45
N ALA A 301 -8.63 -11.73 -2.72
CA ALA A 301 -8.22 -13.00 -2.13
C ALA A 301 -9.27 -13.51 -1.14
N GLY A 302 -9.98 -12.59 -0.48
CA GLY A 302 -10.99 -12.93 0.50
C GLY A 302 -12.38 -13.27 -0.05
N VAL A 303 -12.57 -13.31 -1.37
CA VAL A 303 -13.88 -13.64 -1.97
C VAL A 303 -14.32 -15.04 -1.56
N ALA A 304 -15.60 -15.18 -1.22
CA ALA A 304 -16.18 -16.48 -0.85
C ALA A 304 -16.09 -17.45 -2.03
N ARG A 305 -15.75 -18.70 -1.72
CA ARG A 305 -15.56 -19.76 -2.72
C ARG A 305 -16.52 -20.89 -2.45
N PRO A 306 -17.10 -21.51 -3.49
CA PRO A 306 -17.91 -22.69 -3.30
C PRO A 306 -17.05 -23.77 -2.64
N PRO A 307 -17.54 -24.45 -1.59
CA PRO A 307 -16.80 -25.51 -0.94
C PRO A 307 -16.52 -26.62 -1.98
N SER A 308 -15.25 -26.89 -2.24
CA SER A 308 -14.82 -27.90 -3.22
C SER A 308 -14.55 -29.28 -2.59
N ALA A 309 -14.58 -29.37 -1.26
CA ALA A 309 -14.34 -30.62 -0.57
C ALA A 309 -15.61 -31.48 -0.52
N PRO A 310 -15.52 -32.78 -0.84
CA PRO A 310 -16.62 -33.70 -0.61
C PRO A 310 -16.95 -33.71 0.89
N PRO A 311 -18.24 -33.89 1.27
CA PRO A 311 -18.64 -34.00 2.65
C PRO A 311 -17.83 -35.10 3.32
N ARG A 312 -17.09 -34.74 4.37
CA ARG A 312 -16.31 -35.71 5.14
C ARG A 312 -17.19 -36.34 6.19
N ALA A 313 -16.80 -37.54 6.60
CA ALA A 313 -17.36 -38.18 7.76
C ALA A 313 -17.29 -37.21 8.96
N PRO A 314 -18.40 -37.00 9.69
CA PRO A 314 -18.40 -36.18 10.89
C PRO A 314 -17.37 -36.74 11.88
N THR A 315 -16.50 -35.90 12.42
CA THR A 315 -15.51 -36.35 13.42
C THR A 315 -15.46 -35.37 14.58
N CYS A 316 -15.01 -35.84 15.74
CA CYS A 316 -14.91 -35.03 16.94
C CYS A 316 -13.89 -33.91 16.75
N GLU A 317 -14.33 -32.68 16.99
CA GLU A 317 -13.48 -31.49 16.86
C GLU A 317 -12.41 -31.33 17.94
N PHE A 318 -12.43 -32.17 18.99
CA PHE A 318 -11.47 -32.12 20.09
C PHE A 318 -10.31 -33.10 19.91
N CYS A 319 -10.61 -34.37 19.62
CA CYS A 319 -9.59 -35.42 19.43
C CYS A 319 -9.45 -35.84 17.96
N GLY A 320 -10.48 -35.65 17.13
CA GLY A 320 -10.51 -36.09 15.75
C GLY A 320 -11.15 -37.45 15.50
N TYR A 321 -11.70 -38.11 16.51
CA TYR A 321 -12.32 -39.43 16.36
C TYR A 321 -13.48 -39.40 15.35
N ASN A 322 -13.62 -40.41 14.48
CA ASN A 322 -14.69 -40.47 13.51
C ASN A 322 -16.04 -40.78 14.20
N LEU A 323 -16.99 -39.86 14.10
CA LEU A 323 -18.30 -39.94 14.75
C LEU A 323 -19.40 -40.55 13.87
N THR A 324 -19.09 -41.03 12.65
CA THR A 324 -20.09 -41.67 11.76
C THR A 324 -20.77 -42.89 12.38
N HIS A 325 -20.08 -43.59 13.28
CA HIS A 325 -20.58 -44.83 13.89
C HIS A 325 -20.80 -44.70 15.40
N LEU A 326 -21.11 -43.48 15.87
CA LEU A 326 -21.36 -43.26 17.28
C LEU A 326 -22.65 -43.98 17.70
N VAL A 327 -22.53 -44.90 18.65
CA VAL A 327 -23.67 -45.56 19.30
C VAL A 327 -24.13 -44.74 20.51
N GLU A 328 -23.19 -44.11 21.20
CA GLU A 328 -23.44 -43.27 22.37
C GLU A 328 -23.39 -41.78 21.98
N PRO A 329 -24.10 -40.87 22.68
CA PRO A 329 -24.07 -39.43 22.38
C PRO A 329 -22.77 -38.75 22.84
N ARG A 330 -21.65 -39.47 22.93
CA ARG A 330 -20.34 -38.99 23.38
C ARG A 330 -19.22 -39.55 22.52
N CYS A 331 -18.19 -38.75 22.32
CA CYS A 331 -16.98 -39.20 21.68
C CYS A 331 -16.26 -40.23 22.58
N PRO A 332 -15.97 -41.44 22.08
CA PRO A 332 -15.34 -42.49 22.89
C PRO A 332 -13.90 -42.15 23.30
N GLU A 333 -13.23 -41.23 22.59
CA GLU A 333 -11.86 -40.85 22.93
C GLU A 333 -11.77 -39.70 23.94
N CYS A 334 -12.57 -38.64 23.79
CA CYS A 334 -12.48 -37.47 24.68
C CYS A 334 -13.64 -37.33 25.66
N GLY A 335 -14.68 -38.15 25.54
CA GLY A 335 -15.88 -38.11 26.39
C GLY A 335 -16.83 -36.93 26.13
N GLU A 336 -16.48 -36.03 25.20
CA GLU A 336 -17.30 -34.86 24.86
C GLU A 336 -18.60 -35.27 24.16
N SER A 337 -19.70 -34.56 24.39
CA SER A 337 -20.96 -34.90 23.73
C SER A 337 -20.85 -34.80 22.21
N ALA A 338 -21.49 -35.72 21.48
CA ALA A 338 -21.52 -35.72 20.03
C ALA A 338 -22.02 -34.39 19.47
N GLU A 339 -23.01 -33.79 20.14
CA GLU A 339 -23.55 -32.48 19.84
C GLU A 339 -22.46 -31.39 19.87
N ARG A 340 -21.72 -31.26 20.99
CA ARG A 340 -20.60 -30.29 21.08
C ARG A 340 -19.42 -30.66 20.19
N ALA A 341 -19.27 -31.93 19.85
CA ALA A 341 -18.19 -32.43 19.02
C ALA A 341 -18.45 -32.28 17.51
N LEU A 342 -19.70 -32.04 17.09
CA LEU A 342 -20.13 -32.01 15.69
C LEU A 342 -20.70 -30.69 15.20
N GLY A 343 -21.39 -29.92 16.05
CA GLY A 343 -22.11 -28.78 15.51
C GLY A 343 -21.20 -27.57 15.31
N GLU A 344 -21.12 -27.12 14.05
CA GLU A 344 -20.62 -25.78 13.70
C GLU A 344 -21.37 -24.67 14.47
N CYS A 345 -22.59 -24.95 14.93
CA CYS A 345 -23.42 -24.13 15.80
C CYS A 345 -22.94 -24.06 17.27
N PHE A 346 -22.12 -25.00 17.75
CA PHE A 346 -21.67 -25.05 19.16
C PHE A 346 -20.35 -24.36 19.43
N HIS A 347 -19.58 -24.01 18.40
CA HIS A 347 -18.52 -23.04 18.59
C HIS A 347 -19.18 -21.74 18.98
N ALA A 348 -18.94 -21.27 20.19
CA ALA A 348 -19.35 -19.92 20.55
C ALA A 348 -18.81 -18.92 19.51
N GLY A 349 -17.62 -19.14 18.95
CA GLY A 349 -16.90 -18.12 18.20
C GLY A 349 -16.13 -17.21 19.15
N SER A 350 -15.33 -16.31 18.59
CA SER A 350 -14.60 -15.33 19.41
C SER A 350 -15.57 -14.28 20.00
N PRO A 351 -15.19 -13.58 21.08
CA PRO A 351 -15.99 -12.44 21.58
C PRO A 351 -16.28 -11.39 20.50
N TRP A 352 -15.35 -11.17 19.55
CA TRP A 352 -15.52 -10.24 18.42
C TRP A 352 -16.65 -10.62 17.45
N GLU A 353 -16.91 -11.91 17.27
CA GLU A 353 -18.05 -12.39 16.49
C GLU A 353 -19.40 -12.03 17.14
N HIS A 354 -19.41 -11.74 18.45
CA HIS A 354 -20.58 -11.32 19.23
C HIS A 354 -20.58 -9.83 19.58
N ARG A 355 -19.82 -9.00 18.87
CA ARG A 355 -19.68 -7.58 19.20
C ARG A 355 -20.99 -6.79 19.18
N GLU A 356 -21.99 -7.24 18.42
CA GLU A 356 -23.32 -6.60 18.39
C GLU A 356 -24.05 -6.77 19.72
N ALA A 357 -23.88 -7.93 20.38
CA ALA A 357 -24.48 -8.21 21.69
C ALA A 357 -23.60 -7.72 22.86
N ARG A 358 -22.27 -7.76 22.73
CA ARG A 358 -21.31 -7.40 23.81
C ARG A 358 -20.85 -5.94 23.78
N GLY A 359 -21.05 -5.24 22.66
CA GLY A 359 -20.44 -3.94 22.37
C GLY A 359 -19.04 -4.07 21.73
N CYS A 360 -18.73 -3.19 20.78
CA CYS A 360 -17.50 -3.27 19.97
C CYS A 360 -16.20 -3.20 20.80
N VAL A 361 -16.12 -2.28 21.76
CA VAL A 361 -14.89 -2.08 22.56
C VAL A 361 -14.63 -3.28 23.48
N ALA A 362 -15.65 -3.71 24.23
CA ALA A 362 -15.53 -4.88 25.11
C ALA A 362 -15.19 -6.15 24.32
N ALA A 363 -15.86 -6.37 23.19
CA ALA A 363 -15.56 -7.51 22.32
C ALA A 363 -14.15 -7.46 21.72
N TYR A 364 -13.64 -6.27 21.38
CA TYR A 364 -12.26 -6.09 20.92
C TYR A 364 -11.26 -6.47 22.00
N LEU A 365 -11.39 -5.89 23.19
CA LEU A 365 -10.50 -6.14 24.34
C LEU A 365 -10.54 -7.60 24.77
N ASP A 366 -11.73 -8.19 24.93
CA ASP A 366 -11.90 -9.60 25.29
C ASP A 366 -11.21 -10.53 24.28
N THR A 367 -11.33 -10.22 22.98
CA THR A 367 -10.71 -11.02 21.92
C THR A 367 -9.19 -10.87 21.93
N ALA A 368 -8.67 -9.64 22.07
CA ALA A 368 -7.24 -9.37 22.15
C ALA A 368 -6.61 -10.07 23.37
N ILE A 369 -7.22 -9.94 24.55
CA ILE A 369 -6.77 -10.58 25.78
C ILE A 369 -6.82 -12.10 25.64
N LEU A 370 -7.89 -12.66 25.08
CA LEU A 370 -8.03 -14.09 24.86
C LEU A 370 -6.94 -14.63 23.91
N ALA A 371 -6.65 -13.91 22.83
CA ALA A 371 -5.62 -14.27 21.85
C ALA A 371 -4.22 -14.32 22.46
N LEU A 372 -3.93 -13.42 23.41
CA LEU A 372 -2.66 -13.33 24.13
C LEU A 372 -2.53 -14.36 25.26
N THR A 373 -3.54 -14.44 26.11
CA THR A 373 -3.46 -15.19 27.38
C THR A 373 -3.87 -16.65 27.24
N ALA A 374 -4.77 -16.97 26.32
CA ALA A 374 -5.28 -18.33 26.13
C ALA A 374 -5.42 -18.71 24.64
N PRO A 375 -4.30 -18.68 23.86
CA PRO A 375 -4.34 -18.97 22.43
C PRO A 375 -4.93 -20.35 22.10
N ARG A 376 -4.76 -21.34 22.99
CA ARG A 376 -5.38 -22.67 22.85
C ARG A 376 -6.91 -22.62 22.93
N LYS A 377 -7.46 -21.78 23.82
CA LYS A 377 -8.92 -21.59 23.96
C LYS A 377 -9.45 -20.87 22.73
N LEU A 378 -8.75 -19.84 22.25
CA LEU A 378 -9.08 -19.17 20.99
C LEU A 378 -9.08 -20.16 19.81
N GLY A 379 -8.04 -21.00 19.69
CA GLY A 379 -7.95 -22.00 18.61
C GLY A 379 -9.11 -22.99 18.59
N ARG A 380 -9.73 -23.30 19.74
CA ARG A 380 -10.95 -24.12 19.83
C ARG A 380 -12.21 -23.38 19.41
N GLN A 381 -12.22 -22.05 19.43
CA GLN A 381 -13.37 -21.21 19.06
C GLN A 381 -13.36 -20.81 17.59
N VAL A 382 -12.27 -21.08 16.87
CA VAL A 382 -12.06 -20.68 15.49
C VAL A 382 -12.86 -21.57 14.54
N ARG A 383 -13.81 -20.95 13.83
CA ARG A 383 -14.68 -21.59 12.85
C ARG A 383 -14.05 -21.51 11.46
N GLY A 384 -13.24 -22.50 11.08
CA GLY A 384 -12.50 -22.49 9.80
C GLY A 384 -13.37 -22.64 8.54
N ALA A 385 -14.66 -22.96 8.67
CA ALA A 385 -15.64 -22.90 7.58
C ALA A 385 -16.64 -21.74 7.67
N SER A 386 -16.53 -20.86 8.68
CA SER A 386 -17.49 -19.77 8.80
C SER A 386 -17.37 -18.86 7.58
N PRO A 387 -18.47 -18.59 6.86
CA PRO A 387 -18.48 -17.57 5.81
C PRO A 387 -18.28 -16.16 6.38
N SER A 388 -18.25 -16.03 7.71
CA SER A 388 -18.14 -14.74 8.39
C SER A 388 -16.74 -14.15 8.20
N SER A 389 -16.71 -12.95 7.61
CA SER A 389 -15.50 -12.15 7.43
C SER A 389 -15.08 -11.39 8.70
N GLN A 390 -15.55 -11.82 9.87
CA GLN A 390 -15.47 -11.04 11.11
C GLN A 390 -14.03 -10.91 11.64
N TRP A 391 -13.21 -11.94 11.50
CA TRP A 391 -11.79 -11.83 11.87
C TRP A 391 -11.05 -10.80 11.00
N ARG A 392 -11.48 -10.57 9.74
CA ARG A 392 -10.89 -9.56 8.87
C ARG A 392 -11.25 -8.14 9.31
N SER A 393 -12.47 -7.93 9.83
CA SER A 393 -12.82 -6.63 10.42
C SER A 393 -12.05 -6.37 11.71
N PHE A 394 -11.80 -7.41 12.52
CA PHE A 394 -10.90 -7.30 13.68
C PHE A 394 -9.49 -6.86 13.27
N VAL A 395 -8.91 -7.49 12.23
CA VAL A 395 -7.62 -7.07 11.66
C VAL A 395 -7.67 -5.60 11.21
N GLY A 396 -8.71 -5.19 10.49
CA GLY A 396 -8.85 -3.80 10.04
C GLY A 396 -8.86 -2.79 11.20
N VAL A 397 -9.55 -3.11 12.30
CA VAL A 397 -9.56 -2.27 13.51
C VAL A 397 -8.18 -2.25 14.17
N SER A 398 -7.53 -3.40 14.33
CA SER A 398 -6.18 -3.47 14.90
C SER A 398 -5.15 -2.71 14.06
N LEU A 399 -5.20 -2.81 12.73
CA LEU A 399 -4.32 -2.06 11.84
C LEU A 399 -4.52 -0.55 11.96
N LEU A 400 -5.76 -0.07 12.11
CA LEU A 400 -6.03 1.34 12.39
C LEU A 400 -5.44 1.78 13.73
N LEU A 401 -5.59 0.97 14.78
CA LEU A 401 -5.01 1.28 16.09
C LEU A 401 -3.48 1.24 16.06
N THR A 402 -2.87 0.32 15.32
CA THR A 402 -1.43 0.28 15.06
C THR A 402 -0.98 1.56 14.36
N PHE A 403 -1.66 2.01 13.31
CA PHE A 403 -1.37 3.28 12.63
C PHE A 403 -1.37 4.45 13.61
N VAL A 404 -2.41 4.59 14.43
CA VAL A 404 -2.51 5.67 15.42
C VAL A 404 -1.37 5.57 16.45
N ALA A 405 -1.08 4.39 16.97
CA ALA A 405 -0.02 4.18 17.95
C ALA A 405 1.37 4.54 17.40
N THR A 406 1.69 4.16 16.16
CA THR A 406 2.99 4.45 15.56
C THR A 406 3.16 5.92 15.19
N VAL A 407 2.11 6.57 14.69
CA VAL A 407 2.10 8.03 14.43
C VAL A 407 2.33 8.79 15.74
N MET A 408 1.58 8.47 16.80
CA MET A 408 1.77 9.10 18.11
C MET A 408 3.16 8.84 18.67
N GLY A 409 3.67 7.61 18.53
CA GLY A 409 5.03 7.26 18.94
C GLY A 409 6.11 8.08 18.24
N PHE A 410 5.97 8.27 16.93
CA PHE A 410 6.89 9.10 16.15
C PHE A 410 6.83 10.56 16.58
N ILE A 411 5.62 11.10 16.82
CA ILE A 411 5.44 12.45 17.37
C ILE A 411 6.17 12.60 18.71
N PHE A 412 6.00 11.64 19.63
CA PHE A 412 6.68 11.67 20.93
C PHE A 412 8.21 11.58 20.79
N ALA A 413 8.70 10.76 19.86
CA ALA A 413 10.13 10.65 19.60
C ALA A 413 10.73 11.98 19.10
N ILE A 414 10.04 12.69 18.20
CA ILE A 414 10.45 14.03 17.76
C ILE A 414 10.46 15.02 18.93
N LEU A 415 9.37 15.06 19.69
CA LEU A 415 9.23 15.97 20.83
C LEU A 415 10.33 15.80 21.87
N VAL A 416 10.80 14.57 22.05
CA VAL A 416 11.83 14.24 23.03
C VAL A 416 13.23 14.53 22.49
N GLY A 417 13.45 14.38 21.19
CA GLY A 417 14.74 14.68 20.53
C GLY A 417 14.93 16.14 20.15
N ALA A 418 13.88 16.96 20.17
CA ALA A 418 14.00 18.39 19.85
C ALA A 418 14.55 19.19 21.05
N ASP A 419 15.50 20.09 20.78
CA ASP A 419 16.00 21.09 21.73
C ASP A 419 15.13 22.37 21.77
N GLY A 420 14.07 22.43 20.95
CA GLY A 420 13.14 23.56 20.82
C GLY A 420 11.69 23.12 20.61
N ASP A 421 10.83 24.02 20.11
CA ASP A 421 9.47 23.65 19.70
C ASP A 421 9.50 23.03 18.30
N PRO A 422 9.44 21.69 18.16
CA PRO A 422 9.53 21.04 16.85
C PRO A 422 8.31 21.34 15.98
N PHE A 423 7.22 21.88 16.57
CA PHE A 423 6.02 22.23 15.84
C PHE A 423 6.02 23.66 15.32
N ARG A 424 6.85 24.54 15.89
CA ARG A 424 7.03 25.90 15.38
C ARG A 424 7.69 25.92 14.00
N GLU A 425 8.53 24.92 13.74
CA GLU A 425 9.18 24.64 12.46
C GLU A 425 8.62 23.36 11.80
N ALA A 426 7.47 22.84 12.24
CA ALA A 426 6.91 21.61 11.66
C ALA A 426 6.51 21.86 10.20
N CYS A 427 7.48 21.64 9.33
CA CYS A 427 7.29 21.57 7.90
C CYS A 427 6.29 20.44 7.62
N PRO A 428 5.36 20.61 6.68
CA PRO A 428 4.52 19.55 6.14
C PRO A 428 5.27 18.28 5.72
N GLU A 429 6.59 18.37 5.51
CA GLU A 429 7.54 17.25 5.48
C GLU A 429 7.37 16.29 6.65
N MET A 430 7.31 16.81 7.87
CA MET A 430 7.11 16.02 9.08
C MET A 430 5.74 15.33 9.08
N VAL A 431 4.69 16.03 8.63
CA VAL A 431 3.33 15.45 8.54
C VAL A 431 3.28 14.32 7.51
N ALA A 432 3.89 14.52 6.34
CA ALA A 432 3.99 13.49 5.31
C ALA A 432 4.81 12.28 5.81
N ALA A 433 5.95 12.52 6.45
CA ALA A 433 6.78 11.48 7.06
C ALA A 433 5.99 10.70 8.12
N LEU A 434 5.24 11.37 8.99
CA LEU A 434 4.37 10.75 9.99
C LEU A 434 3.33 9.81 9.35
N ILE A 435 2.61 10.28 8.33
CA ILE A 435 1.59 9.49 7.64
C ILE A 435 2.23 8.28 6.94
N CYS A 436 3.33 8.50 6.20
CA CYS A 436 4.03 7.45 5.48
C CYS A 436 4.58 6.39 6.43
N PHE A 437 5.19 6.82 7.54
CA PHE A 437 5.70 5.94 8.58
C PHE A 437 4.58 5.11 9.22
N GLY A 438 3.46 5.74 9.56
CA GLY A 438 2.29 5.06 10.09
C GLY A 438 1.73 3.99 9.14
N ILE A 439 1.56 4.34 7.86
CA ILE A 439 1.11 3.41 6.81
C ILE A 439 2.13 2.27 6.67
N GLY A 440 3.42 2.59 6.56
CA GLY A 440 4.51 1.61 6.44
C GLY A 440 4.49 0.57 7.57
N CYS A 441 4.44 1.03 8.83
CA CYS A 441 4.36 0.14 9.99
C CYS A 441 3.11 -0.75 9.97
N THR A 442 1.98 -0.20 9.54
CA THR A 442 0.71 -0.95 9.42
C THR A 442 0.81 -2.05 8.36
N LEU A 443 1.42 -1.74 7.21
CA LEU A 443 1.64 -2.71 6.14
C LEU A 443 2.63 -3.80 6.55
N VAL A 444 3.69 -3.44 7.29
CA VAL A 444 4.65 -4.40 7.84
C VAL A 444 3.98 -5.35 8.84
N GLY A 445 3.19 -4.84 9.80
CA GLY A 445 2.47 -5.69 10.75
C GLY A 445 1.44 -6.62 10.10
N LEU A 446 0.79 -6.16 9.03
CA LEU A 446 -0.08 -7.00 8.20
C LEU A 446 0.72 -8.10 7.47
N ALA A 447 1.85 -7.74 6.85
CA ALA A 447 2.72 -8.69 6.17
C ALA A 447 3.29 -9.74 7.15
N GLU A 448 3.70 -9.31 8.34
CA GLU A 448 4.14 -10.18 9.43
C GLU A 448 3.05 -11.20 9.79
N SER A 449 1.81 -10.75 9.99
CA SER A 449 0.68 -11.64 10.30
C SER A 449 0.41 -12.66 9.20
N LEU A 450 0.50 -12.24 7.92
CA LEU A 450 0.31 -13.11 6.76
C LEU A 450 1.41 -14.16 6.65
N VAL A 451 2.68 -13.75 6.80
CA VAL A 451 3.84 -14.65 6.78
C VAL A 451 3.80 -15.61 7.96
N ALA A 452 3.50 -15.13 9.17
CA ALA A 452 3.35 -15.97 10.35
C ALA A 452 2.24 -17.03 10.16
N ALA A 453 1.08 -16.64 9.65
CA ALA A 453 -0.01 -17.56 9.31
C ALA A 453 0.42 -18.58 8.26
N LEU A 454 1.11 -18.15 7.19
CA LEU A 454 1.64 -19.05 6.16
C LEU A 454 2.58 -20.10 6.76
N LEU A 455 3.62 -19.67 7.49
CA LEU A 455 4.64 -20.55 8.04
C LEU A 455 4.04 -21.57 9.01
N ILE A 456 3.24 -21.10 9.97
CA ILE A 456 2.62 -21.96 10.98
C ILE A 456 1.57 -22.88 10.36
N GLY A 457 0.75 -22.37 9.45
CA GLY A 457 -0.27 -23.16 8.75
C GLY A 457 0.32 -24.23 7.84
N LEU A 458 1.44 -23.95 7.15
CA LEU A 458 2.18 -24.95 6.37
C LEU A 458 2.83 -26.01 7.26
N LEU A 459 3.51 -25.60 8.33
CA LEU A 459 4.19 -26.52 9.25
C LEU A 459 3.21 -27.46 9.95
N ALA A 460 2.15 -26.91 10.54
CA ALA A 460 1.10 -27.71 11.18
C ALA A 460 0.32 -28.54 10.15
N GLY A 461 0.12 -27.99 8.95
CA GLY A 461 -0.53 -28.69 7.85
C GLY A 461 0.28 -29.88 7.33
N TRP A 462 1.60 -29.76 7.26
CA TRP A 462 2.51 -30.85 6.89
C TRP A 462 2.45 -32.00 7.90
N GLN A 463 2.48 -31.68 9.20
CA GLN A 463 2.39 -32.69 10.28
C GLN A 463 1.07 -33.46 10.27
N THR A 464 -0.03 -32.78 9.93
CA THR A 464 -1.37 -33.36 9.96
C THR A 464 -1.88 -33.82 8.59
N ARG A 465 -1.08 -33.62 7.53
CA ARG A 465 -1.43 -33.81 6.12
C ARG A 465 -2.71 -33.05 5.71
N ARG A 466 -2.90 -31.83 6.24
CA ARG A 466 -4.11 -31.01 6.06
C ARG A 466 -3.77 -29.56 5.72
N ASN A 467 -4.76 -28.86 5.18
CA ASN A 467 -4.66 -27.43 4.98
C ASN A 467 -5.15 -26.70 6.25
N LEU A 468 -4.21 -26.24 7.07
CA LEU A 468 -4.50 -25.46 8.28
C LEU A 468 -4.34 -23.94 8.08
N LEU A 469 -4.11 -23.50 6.84
CA LEU A 469 -3.97 -22.09 6.51
C LEU A 469 -5.19 -21.24 6.93
N PRO A 470 -6.45 -21.66 6.70
CA PRO A 470 -7.60 -20.84 7.10
C PRO A 470 -7.65 -20.61 8.61
N ALA A 471 -7.42 -21.67 9.39
CA ALA A 471 -7.42 -21.60 10.85
C ALA A 471 -6.25 -20.75 11.35
N SER A 472 -5.03 -20.97 10.82
CA SER A 472 -3.86 -20.16 11.19
C SER A 472 -4.06 -18.68 10.88
N MET A 473 -4.66 -18.34 9.74
CA MET A 473 -4.92 -16.96 9.37
C MET A 473 -5.97 -16.32 10.27
N GLN A 474 -7.04 -17.04 10.61
CA GLN A 474 -8.07 -16.52 11.51
C GLN A 474 -7.50 -16.27 12.91
N ILE A 475 -6.64 -17.17 13.41
CA ILE A 475 -5.95 -16.98 14.71
C ILE A 475 -4.98 -15.81 14.63
N ALA A 476 -4.15 -15.73 13.58
CA ALA A 476 -3.25 -14.59 13.35
C ALA A 476 -4.03 -13.28 13.26
N GLY A 477 -5.21 -13.31 12.62
CA GLY A 477 -6.12 -12.19 12.53
C GLY A 477 -6.58 -11.71 13.90
N TYR A 478 -7.03 -12.60 14.77
CA TYR A 478 -7.38 -12.26 16.16
C TYR A 478 -6.16 -11.89 17.02
N GLN A 479 -4.97 -12.34 16.66
CA GLN A 479 -3.71 -11.92 17.28
C GLN A 479 -3.23 -10.55 16.81
N SER A 480 -3.85 -9.92 15.81
CA SER A 480 -3.47 -8.55 15.40
C SER A 480 -3.59 -7.51 16.52
N GLY A 481 -4.38 -7.77 17.59
CA GLY A 481 -4.38 -6.94 18.80
C GLY A 481 -3.03 -6.92 19.53
N TYR A 482 -2.22 -7.99 19.39
CA TYR A 482 -0.83 -8.02 19.86
C TYR A 482 0.04 -6.99 19.15
N LEU A 483 -0.19 -6.75 17.84
CA LEU A 483 0.55 -5.75 17.08
C LEU A 483 0.26 -4.34 17.57
N VAL A 484 -0.95 -4.08 18.08
CA VAL A 484 -1.29 -2.79 18.70
C VAL A 484 -0.50 -2.60 19.99
N LEU A 485 -0.49 -3.62 20.86
CA LEU A 485 0.31 -3.58 22.09
C LEU A 485 1.79 -3.38 21.77
N TRP A 486 2.31 -4.07 20.75
CA TRP A 486 3.69 -3.91 20.31
C TRP A 486 3.95 -2.53 19.71
N ALA A 487 3.05 -1.98 18.90
CA ALA A 487 3.19 -0.64 18.36
C ALA A 487 3.30 0.41 19.47
N VAL A 488 2.50 0.28 20.55
CA VAL A 488 2.59 1.14 21.73
C VAL A 488 3.91 0.93 22.48
N ALA A 489 4.31 -0.31 22.74
CA ALA A 489 5.56 -0.61 23.44
C ALA A 489 6.79 -0.15 22.64
N GLY A 490 6.78 -0.38 21.32
CA GLY A 490 7.80 0.05 20.38
C GLY A 490 7.87 1.58 20.27
N ALA A 491 6.74 2.28 20.26
CA ALA A 491 6.70 3.74 20.31
C ALA A 491 7.38 4.31 21.57
N LEU A 492 7.04 3.75 22.74
CA LEU A 492 7.66 4.14 24.01
C LEU A 492 9.16 3.81 24.01
N TRP A 493 9.53 2.63 23.52
CA TRP A 493 10.92 2.20 23.47
C TRP A 493 11.77 3.03 22.52
N SER A 494 11.27 3.34 21.33
CA SER A 494 11.93 4.23 20.38
C SER A 494 12.15 5.62 20.97
N THR A 495 11.19 6.13 21.77
CA THR A 495 11.34 7.40 22.48
C THR A 495 12.49 7.35 23.50
N VAL A 496 12.61 6.24 24.23
CA VAL A 496 13.73 6.01 25.16
C VAL A 496 15.07 5.93 24.41
N ILE A 497 15.12 5.21 23.29
CA ILE A 497 16.32 5.13 22.45
C ILE A 497 16.73 6.52 21.95
N VAL A 498 15.80 7.28 21.36
CA VAL A 498 16.10 8.61 20.80
C VAL A 498 16.62 9.54 21.88
N ARG A 499 15.98 9.53 23.06
CA ARG A 499 16.44 10.31 24.21
C ARG A 499 17.86 9.94 24.64
N ASP A 500 18.16 8.65 24.73
CA ASP A 500 19.48 8.18 25.19
C ASP A 500 20.56 8.37 24.12
N LEU A 501 20.22 8.25 22.83
CA LEU A 501 21.15 8.56 21.73
C LEU A 501 21.57 10.03 21.73
N ASP A 502 20.63 10.93 22.03
CA ASP A 502 20.84 12.38 22.04
C ASP A 502 21.53 12.86 23.34
N ARG A 503 20.98 12.49 24.50
CA ARG A 503 21.37 13.06 25.80
C ARG A 503 21.91 12.04 26.80
N GLY A 504 21.85 10.76 26.47
CA GLY A 504 22.14 9.66 27.38
C GLY A 504 23.59 9.22 27.38
N SER A 505 24.04 8.72 28.53
CA SER A 505 25.38 8.16 28.68
C SER A 505 25.45 6.68 28.32
N PHE A 506 24.31 5.96 28.21
CA PHE A 506 24.34 4.52 28.01
C PHE A 506 24.88 4.14 26.63
N PHE A 507 24.29 4.64 25.54
CA PHE A 507 24.83 4.38 24.20
C PHE A 507 26.23 4.97 23.99
N GLN A 508 26.54 6.11 24.62
CA GLN A 508 27.91 6.66 24.59
C GLN A 508 28.93 5.71 25.25
N THR A 509 28.60 5.16 26.42
CA THR A 509 29.46 4.21 27.14
C THR A 509 29.59 2.90 26.37
N ALA A 510 28.48 2.42 25.80
CA ALA A 510 28.47 1.21 24.98
C ALA A 510 29.30 1.38 23.70
N THR A 511 29.23 2.53 23.03
CA THR A 511 30.07 2.86 21.86
C THR A 511 31.55 2.83 22.21
N HIS A 512 31.95 3.43 23.33
CA HIS A 512 33.35 3.39 23.77
C HIS A 512 33.82 1.96 24.09
N SER A 513 32.94 1.14 24.66
CA SER A 513 33.26 -0.23 25.07
C SER A 513 33.29 -1.23 23.89
N LEU A 514 32.40 -1.05 22.91
CA LEU A 514 32.21 -1.99 21.79
C LEU A 514 32.88 -1.52 20.50
N GLY A 515 33.34 -0.27 20.43
CA GLY A 515 33.89 0.33 19.21
C GLY A 515 32.86 0.47 18.07
N GLN A 516 31.57 0.48 18.39
CA GLN A 516 30.47 0.56 17.42
C GLN A 516 29.77 1.92 17.50
N ASP A 517 29.33 2.42 16.35
CA ASP A 517 28.59 3.68 16.27
C ASP A 517 27.28 3.64 17.10
N ARG A 518 26.93 4.78 17.71
CA ARG A 518 25.75 4.88 18.60
C ARG A 518 24.46 4.52 17.88
N PHE A 519 24.30 4.97 16.63
CA PHE A 519 23.11 4.70 15.83
C PHE A 519 22.98 3.20 15.54
N VAL A 520 24.09 2.52 15.24
CA VAL A 520 24.11 1.07 15.04
C VAL A 520 23.67 0.32 16.30
N LEU A 521 24.17 0.71 17.48
CA LEU A 521 23.77 0.10 18.75
C LEU A 521 22.28 0.35 19.08
N GLY A 522 21.79 1.56 18.84
CA GLY A 522 20.36 1.88 18.98
C GLY A 522 19.49 1.03 18.06
N MET A 523 19.89 0.90 16.79
CA MET A 523 19.21 0.06 15.81
C MET A 523 19.23 -1.42 16.20
N LEU A 524 20.37 -1.98 16.62
CA LEU A 524 20.46 -3.37 17.08
C LEU A 524 19.56 -3.65 18.28
N THR A 525 19.49 -2.71 19.22
CA THR A 525 18.61 -2.81 20.40
C THR A 525 17.14 -2.84 19.98
N TRP A 526 16.76 -1.98 19.02
CA TRP A 526 15.42 -1.96 18.44
C TRP A 526 15.10 -3.27 17.69
N TRP A 527 16.02 -3.78 16.87
CA TRP A 527 15.86 -5.05 16.14
C TRP A 527 15.70 -6.26 17.08
N PHE A 528 16.50 -6.32 18.15
CA PHE A 528 16.44 -7.41 19.12
C PHE A 528 15.06 -7.53 19.78
N LEU A 529 14.44 -6.40 20.14
CA LEU A 529 13.10 -6.43 20.72
C LEU A 529 12.03 -6.83 19.70
N ASN A 530 12.13 -6.34 18.46
CA ASN A 530 11.23 -6.78 17.38
C ASN A 530 11.35 -8.30 17.14
N LEU A 531 12.56 -8.86 17.22
CA LEU A 531 12.77 -10.30 17.11
C LEU A 531 12.07 -11.07 18.24
N ILE A 532 12.18 -10.61 19.50
CA ILE A 532 11.46 -11.22 20.63
C ILE A 532 9.95 -11.21 20.36
N VAL A 533 9.43 -10.11 19.84
CA VAL A 533 8.00 -9.95 19.58
C VAL A 533 7.51 -10.92 18.52
N VAL A 534 8.24 -11.03 17.40
CA VAL A 534 7.96 -12.00 16.34
C VAL A 534 7.96 -13.42 16.91
N LEU A 535 8.94 -13.78 17.75
CA LEU A 535 9.03 -15.10 18.36
C LEU A 535 7.85 -15.39 19.30
N VAL A 536 7.41 -14.41 20.09
CA VAL A 536 6.22 -14.51 20.94
C VAL A 536 4.97 -14.70 20.07
N GLN A 537 4.80 -13.90 19.01
CA GLN A 537 3.66 -14.02 18.10
C GLN A 537 3.60 -15.41 17.47
N LEU A 538 4.71 -15.90 16.91
CA LEU A 538 4.80 -17.23 16.31
C LEU A 538 4.49 -18.33 17.33
N THR A 539 4.94 -18.18 18.58
CA THR A 539 4.65 -19.13 19.66
C THR A 539 3.17 -19.17 20.01
N LEU A 540 2.53 -18.01 20.17
CA LEU A 540 1.10 -17.92 20.45
C LEU A 540 0.28 -18.49 19.28
N LEU A 541 0.65 -18.14 18.05
CA LEU A 541 0.01 -18.61 16.82
C LEU A 541 0.12 -20.14 16.67
N TRP A 542 1.30 -20.70 16.92
CA TRP A 542 1.53 -22.14 16.94
C TRP A 542 0.63 -22.85 17.96
N ARG A 543 0.57 -22.32 19.19
CA ARG A 543 -0.26 -22.90 20.26
C ARG A 543 -1.74 -22.90 19.90
N GLY A 544 -2.25 -21.84 19.28
CA GLY A 544 -3.63 -21.79 18.81
C GLY A 544 -3.88 -22.74 17.63
N THR A 545 -3.05 -22.64 16.59
CA THR A 545 -3.21 -23.41 15.35
C THR A 545 -3.12 -24.92 15.58
N ARG A 546 -2.22 -25.37 16.46
CA ARG A 546 -2.09 -26.78 16.84
C ARG A 546 -3.37 -27.35 17.46
N VAL A 547 -4.15 -26.55 18.20
CA VAL A 547 -5.42 -27.03 18.77
C VAL A 547 -6.54 -26.98 17.72
N ALA A 548 -6.51 -25.97 16.83
CA ALA A 548 -7.47 -25.84 15.74
C ALA A 548 -7.39 -26.96 14.68
N GLN A 549 -6.33 -27.79 14.69
CA GLN A 549 -6.19 -28.93 13.77
C GLN A 549 -7.30 -29.97 13.90
N HIS A 550 -7.95 -30.02 15.07
CA HIS A 550 -9.09 -30.89 15.33
C HIS A 550 -10.42 -30.17 15.05
N ALA A 551 -10.50 -28.85 15.26
CA ALA A 551 -11.71 -28.03 15.19
C ALA A 551 -12.29 -27.74 13.78
N ASN A 552 -11.93 -28.54 12.77
CA ASN A 552 -12.26 -28.25 11.36
C ASN A 552 -12.31 -29.50 10.47
N ARG A 553 -12.81 -30.62 10.99
CA ARG A 553 -12.80 -31.89 10.26
C ARG A 553 -14.04 -32.12 9.41
#